data_AF-A0A6A5HIW7-F1
#
_entry.id   AF-A0A6A5HIW7-F1
#
_cell.length_a   1.000
_cell.length_b   1.000
_cell.length_c   1.000
_cell.angle_alpha   90.00
_cell.angle_beta   90.00
_cell.angle_gamma   90.00
#
_symmetry.space_group_name_H-M   'P 1'
#
loop_
_entity.id
_entity.type
_entity.pdbx_description
1 polymer ?
#
loop_
_entity_poly.entity_id
_entity_poly.type
_entity_poly.pdbx_seq_one_letter_code
_entity_poly.pdbx_strand_id
1 'polypeptide(L)'
;MTEAMDKTCMEYVLKYMNPNLRSNLSRRCSTIRPIEESLVLPIQTLSVTPTSLQVNDITYNLGIIRHYPIEKTPESIQEINEQGGLNYDVDIYGIRYEPDVPETTRDPWNAGEGYRFPTNRISEKNMKLVNEEQKFMDRIEELQEELLVLQLDDPDMNRKRINQLQEELTPLYHRYKRTSPPFDHYMLLTILKNGAPLKIEVVGYTKLLPDAMKYLQSKVIGNRTLIVDTLRTEGAILDGLKIVSVKSLDIKTNATEVLNYLYYSLNPQNLFDSLEIHGDFAFKHPLVQTAQKLIFNDFGDEGRYQTMTTLKNRHVLVTHEIFFKEHVMDLIEFLMVEAEHGKCYQFRVHEDVIGEVQMLMEALKEVEGAKVEKASSLIFPNSILLPMANSLELLVDCLPDPQLSVDDKNVYNFRLKVQTETELSESGAPMTRFLFSSSV
;
A
#
# COMPACT_ATOMS: atom_id res chain seq x y z
N MET A 1 51.22 -22.07 6.62
CA MET A 1 49.83 -22.33 7.05
C MET A 1 49.19 -20.99 7.34
N THR A 2 48.29 -20.53 6.48
CA THR A 2 47.38 -19.44 6.86
C THR A 2 46.34 -20.08 7.78
N GLU A 3 46.41 -19.80 9.08
CA GLU A 3 45.34 -20.20 10.01
C GLU A 3 44.02 -19.63 9.47
N ALA A 4 43.00 -20.49 9.39
CA ALA A 4 41.67 -20.06 9.01
C ALA A 4 41.20 -18.99 10.01
N MET A 5 40.66 -17.88 9.52
CA MET A 5 40.13 -16.82 10.37
C MET A 5 39.12 -17.41 11.36
N ASP A 6 39.32 -17.15 12.65
CA ASP A 6 38.43 -17.64 13.72
C ASP A 6 36.97 -17.22 13.45
N LYS A 7 36.02 -18.08 13.82
CA LYS A 7 34.59 -17.91 13.55
C LYS A 7 34.07 -16.60 14.14
N THR A 8 34.51 -16.26 15.36
CA THR A 8 34.12 -15.02 16.02
C THR A 8 34.67 -13.80 15.29
N CYS A 9 35.94 -13.83 14.85
CA CYS A 9 36.49 -12.76 14.01
C CYS A 9 35.70 -12.60 12.70
N MET A 10 35.31 -13.70 12.06
CA MET A 10 34.50 -13.68 10.84
C MET A 10 33.12 -13.08 11.07
N GLU A 11 32.44 -13.43 12.16
CA GLU A 11 31.15 -12.84 12.55
C GLU A 11 31.26 -11.31 12.72
N TYR A 12 32.27 -10.82 13.43
CA TYR A 12 32.50 -9.39 13.61
C TYR A 12 32.77 -8.67 12.28
N VAL A 13 33.66 -9.21 11.44
CA VAL A 13 33.95 -8.62 10.13
C VAL A 13 32.69 -8.54 9.27
N LEU A 14 31.92 -9.63 9.19
CA LEU A 14 30.68 -9.68 8.39
C LEU A 14 29.58 -8.79 8.95
N LYS A 15 29.51 -8.62 10.28
CA LYS A 15 28.53 -7.75 10.94
C LYS A 15 28.71 -6.28 10.53
N TYR A 16 29.95 -5.82 10.39
CA TYR A 16 30.25 -4.42 10.01
C TYR A 16 30.55 -4.24 8.52
N MET A 17 30.58 -5.33 7.74
CA MET A 17 30.73 -5.28 6.29
C MET A 17 29.46 -4.74 5.63
N ASN A 18 29.62 -4.00 4.53
CA ASN A 18 28.48 -3.56 3.72
C ASN A 18 27.58 -4.76 3.32
N PRO A 19 26.25 -4.68 3.54
CA PRO A 19 25.33 -5.79 3.28
C PRO A 19 25.38 -6.38 1.87
N ASN A 20 25.60 -5.54 0.84
CA ASN A 20 25.68 -6.00 -0.55
C ASN A 20 27.00 -6.75 -0.83
N LEU A 21 28.11 -6.30 -0.24
CA LEU A 21 29.38 -7.02 -0.32
C LEU A 21 29.30 -8.35 0.40
N ARG A 22 28.69 -8.34 1.60
CA ARG A 22 28.46 -9.52 2.43
C ARG A 22 27.61 -10.58 1.71
N SER A 23 26.50 -10.17 1.09
CA SER A 23 25.62 -11.05 0.30
C SER A 23 26.34 -11.62 -0.93
N ASN A 24 27.12 -10.80 -1.64
CA ASN A 24 27.93 -11.27 -2.78
C ASN A 24 29.01 -12.29 -2.36
N LEU A 25 29.66 -12.06 -1.21
CA LEU A 25 30.64 -12.97 -0.63
C LEU A 25 29.98 -14.31 -0.27
N SER A 26 28.84 -14.28 0.42
CA SER A 26 28.04 -15.47 0.81
C SER A 26 27.56 -16.29 -0.41
N ARG A 27 27.25 -15.61 -1.52
CA ARG A 27 26.90 -16.27 -2.78
C ARG A 27 28.09 -16.99 -3.41
N ARG A 28 29.28 -16.40 -3.37
CA ARG A 28 30.51 -16.96 -3.99
C ARG A 28 31.25 -17.96 -3.09
N CYS A 29 31.10 -17.86 -1.78
CA CYS A 29 31.80 -18.66 -0.77
C CYS A 29 30.79 -19.40 0.12
N SER A 30 30.51 -20.67 -0.20
CA SER A 30 29.54 -21.50 0.53
C SER A 30 29.89 -21.72 2.00
N THR A 31 31.17 -21.68 2.37
CA THR A 31 31.64 -21.83 3.76
C THR A 31 31.29 -20.65 4.66
N ILE A 32 31.14 -19.45 4.10
CA ILE A 32 30.81 -18.22 4.84
C ILE A 32 29.29 -18.08 5.00
N ARG A 33 28.53 -18.65 4.07
CA ARG A 33 27.07 -18.51 3.99
C ARG A 33 26.34 -18.79 5.31
N PRO A 34 26.61 -19.87 6.07
CA PRO A 34 25.88 -20.13 7.32
C PRO A 34 26.12 -19.05 8.39
N ILE A 35 27.34 -18.52 8.47
CA ILE A 35 27.69 -17.45 9.40
C ILE A 35 26.99 -16.17 8.95
N GLU A 36 27.06 -15.85 7.66
CA GLU A 36 26.43 -14.65 7.10
C GLU A 36 24.91 -14.64 7.23
N GLU A 37 24.25 -15.77 6.96
CA GLU A 37 22.80 -15.92 7.06
C GLU A 37 22.29 -15.82 8.50
N SER A 38 23.15 -16.12 9.50
CA SER A 38 22.83 -15.95 10.92
C SER A 38 22.85 -14.48 11.38
N LEU A 39 23.48 -13.60 10.60
CA LEU A 39 23.58 -12.18 10.93
C LEU A 39 22.36 -11.40 10.47
N VAL A 40 21.97 -10.45 11.31
CA VAL A 40 20.91 -9.50 10.98
C VAL A 40 21.27 -8.70 9.71
N LEU A 41 20.29 -8.53 8.83
CA LEU A 41 20.38 -7.74 7.62
C LEU A 41 19.57 -6.45 7.80
N PRO A 42 20.24 -5.28 7.92
CA PRO A 42 19.55 -4.00 7.90
C PRO A 42 19.10 -3.65 6.48
N ILE A 43 17.83 -3.27 6.32
CA ILE A 43 17.22 -2.84 5.06
C ILE A 43 16.61 -1.46 5.29
N GLN A 44 16.93 -0.50 4.43
CA GLN A 44 16.35 0.83 4.51
C GLN A 44 14.89 0.81 4.05
N THR A 45 14.62 0.22 2.89
CA THR A 45 13.28 0.13 2.32
C THR A 45 13.02 -1.29 1.83
N LEU A 46 11.94 -1.89 2.32
CA LEU A 46 11.41 -3.15 1.84
C LEU A 46 9.99 -2.90 1.33
N SER A 47 9.74 -3.12 0.03
CA SER A 47 8.38 -3.09 -0.52
C SER A 47 8.00 -4.47 -1.02
N VAL A 48 6.84 -4.97 -0.63
CA VAL A 48 6.33 -6.28 -1.04
C VAL A 48 4.92 -6.14 -1.58
N THR A 49 4.74 -6.46 -2.84
CA THR A 49 3.43 -6.56 -3.50
C THR A 49 3.27 -7.96 -4.09
N PRO A 50 2.07 -8.34 -4.59
CA PRO A 50 1.86 -9.65 -5.20
C PRO A 50 2.78 -9.96 -6.40
N THR A 51 3.36 -8.95 -7.04
CA THR A 51 4.21 -9.10 -8.23
C THR A 51 5.50 -8.31 -8.19
N SER A 52 5.78 -7.61 -7.09
CA SER A 52 7.00 -6.81 -6.93
C SER A 52 7.65 -7.02 -5.57
N LEU A 53 8.99 -7.09 -5.59
CA LEU A 53 9.83 -7.07 -4.40
C LEU A 53 10.85 -5.95 -4.56
N GLN A 54 10.86 -4.97 -3.67
CA GLN A 54 11.89 -3.95 -3.62
C GLN A 54 12.75 -4.11 -2.36
N VAL A 55 14.06 -4.12 -2.54
CA VAL A 55 15.04 -4.09 -1.45
C VAL A 55 15.98 -2.92 -1.69
N ASN A 56 15.87 -1.89 -0.86
CA ASN A 56 16.56 -0.60 -1.00
C ASN A 56 16.30 0.03 -2.39
N ASP A 57 17.33 0.18 -3.21
CA ASP A 57 17.31 0.79 -4.54
C ASP A 57 17.04 -0.20 -5.67
N ILE A 58 16.93 -1.50 -5.37
CA ILE A 58 16.70 -2.54 -6.36
C ILE A 58 15.25 -3.04 -6.29
N THR A 59 14.57 -3.00 -7.43
CA THR A 59 13.20 -3.50 -7.58
C THR A 59 13.20 -4.69 -8.52
N TYR A 60 12.52 -5.76 -8.13
CA TYR A 60 12.30 -6.97 -8.91
C TYR A 60 10.81 -7.08 -9.21
N ASN A 61 10.43 -6.99 -10.47
CA ASN A 61 9.05 -7.11 -10.93
C ASN A 61 8.87 -8.41 -11.69
N LEU A 62 7.78 -9.12 -11.39
CA LEU A 62 7.29 -10.26 -12.15
C LEU A 62 6.05 -9.87 -12.93
N GLY A 63 5.92 -10.37 -14.15
CA GLY A 63 4.68 -10.31 -14.90
C GLY A 63 4.62 -11.43 -15.93
N ILE A 64 3.43 -11.64 -16.48
CA ILE A 64 3.18 -12.66 -17.50
C ILE A 64 3.04 -11.97 -18.85
N ILE A 65 3.90 -12.34 -19.80
CA ILE A 65 3.87 -11.84 -21.17
C ILE A 65 3.36 -12.91 -22.12
N ARG A 66 2.80 -12.46 -23.25
CA ARG A 66 2.38 -13.35 -24.34
C ARG A 66 3.33 -13.22 -25.53
N HIS A 67 3.76 -14.35 -26.06
CA HIS A 67 4.58 -14.42 -27.26
C HIS A 67 3.84 -15.16 -28.35
N TYR A 68 3.69 -14.52 -29.52
CA TYR A 68 3.05 -15.09 -30.71
C TYR A 68 4.16 -15.62 -31.64
N PRO A 69 4.38 -16.94 -31.71
CA PRO A 69 5.53 -17.49 -32.44
C PRO A 69 5.39 -17.41 -33.97
N ILE A 70 4.15 -17.36 -34.47
CA ILE A 70 3.85 -17.41 -35.91
C ILE A 70 3.38 -16.04 -36.41
N GLU A 71 2.45 -15.44 -35.68
CA GLU A 71 1.80 -14.19 -36.07
C GLU A 71 2.47 -12.98 -35.42
N LYS A 72 2.21 -11.78 -35.97
CA LYS A 72 2.64 -10.54 -35.32
C LYS A 72 1.87 -10.39 -34.01
N THR A 73 2.58 -10.13 -32.92
CA THR A 73 1.96 -9.78 -31.63
C THR A 73 1.01 -8.60 -31.82
N PRO A 74 -0.26 -8.71 -31.38
CA PRO A 74 -1.20 -7.60 -31.41
C PRO A 74 -0.67 -6.37 -30.64
N GLU A 75 -1.04 -5.16 -31.09
CA GLU A 75 -0.47 -3.91 -30.57
C GLU A 75 -0.75 -3.73 -29.06
N SER A 76 -1.96 -4.02 -28.58
CA SER A 76 -2.27 -3.88 -27.16
C SER A 76 -1.48 -4.88 -26.31
N ILE A 77 -1.27 -6.09 -26.83
CA ILE A 77 -0.49 -7.12 -26.14
C ILE A 77 0.98 -6.73 -26.11
N GLN A 78 1.48 -6.09 -27.17
CA GLN A 78 2.81 -5.52 -27.20
C GLN A 78 2.94 -4.41 -26.14
N GLU A 79 1.99 -3.49 -26.04
CA GLU A 79 1.96 -2.45 -25.01
C GLU A 79 1.97 -3.05 -23.59
N ILE A 80 1.14 -4.06 -23.33
CA ILE A 80 1.10 -4.77 -22.05
C ILE A 80 2.44 -5.44 -21.75
N ASN A 81 3.02 -6.15 -22.73
CA ASN A 81 4.33 -6.79 -22.57
C ASN A 81 5.44 -5.78 -22.26
N GLU A 82 5.44 -4.62 -22.94
CA GLU A 82 6.39 -3.53 -22.73
C GLU A 82 6.22 -2.85 -21.36
N GLN A 83 5.00 -2.84 -20.82
CA GLN A 83 4.70 -2.36 -19.46
C GLN A 83 5.02 -3.38 -18.36
N GLY A 84 5.59 -4.53 -18.70
CA GLY A 84 6.01 -5.56 -17.74
C GLY A 84 5.10 -6.80 -17.70
N GLY A 85 4.06 -6.85 -18.52
CA GLY A 85 3.13 -7.97 -18.59
C GLY A 85 1.98 -7.90 -17.57
N LEU A 86 1.18 -8.96 -17.54
CA LEU A 86 0.05 -9.10 -16.63
C LEU A 86 0.53 -9.35 -15.20
N ASN A 87 -0.15 -8.72 -14.23
CA ASN A 87 0.13 -8.85 -12.79
C ASN A 87 -0.75 -9.90 -12.07
N TYR A 88 -1.43 -10.75 -12.83
CA TYR A 88 -2.26 -11.84 -12.32
C TYR A 88 -2.03 -13.11 -13.14
N ASP A 89 -2.25 -14.26 -12.52
CA ASP A 89 -2.13 -15.55 -13.18
C ASP A 89 -3.21 -15.74 -14.24
N VAL A 90 -2.87 -16.49 -15.30
CA VAL A 90 -3.77 -16.84 -16.39
C VAL A 90 -3.73 -18.33 -16.67
N ASP A 91 -4.83 -18.85 -17.21
CA ASP A 91 -4.94 -20.21 -17.71
C ASP A 91 -4.27 -20.38 -19.08
N ILE A 92 -4.33 -21.59 -19.64
CA ILE A 92 -3.73 -21.91 -20.94
C ILE A 92 -4.31 -21.07 -22.10
N TYR A 93 -5.52 -20.52 -21.95
CA TYR A 93 -6.17 -19.69 -22.96
C TYR A 93 -5.88 -18.20 -22.75
N GLY A 94 -5.27 -17.82 -21.63
CA GLY A 94 -4.98 -16.43 -21.27
C GLY A 94 -6.08 -15.76 -20.46
N ILE A 95 -7.04 -16.51 -19.91
CA ILE A 95 -8.10 -15.99 -19.05
C ILE A 95 -7.57 -15.94 -17.62
N ARG A 96 -7.89 -14.87 -16.87
CA ARG A 96 -7.48 -14.72 -15.46
C ARG A 96 -7.85 -15.98 -14.67
N TYR A 97 -6.84 -16.53 -14.01
CA TYR A 97 -6.97 -17.69 -13.14
C TYR A 97 -7.01 -17.22 -11.69
N GLU A 98 -8.16 -17.42 -11.06
CA GLU A 98 -8.28 -17.26 -9.61
C GLU A 98 -8.27 -18.67 -9.01
N PRO A 99 -7.27 -19.04 -8.20
CA PRO A 99 -7.28 -20.33 -7.52
C PRO A 99 -8.54 -20.42 -6.64
N ASP A 100 -9.17 -21.60 -6.58
CA ASP A 100 -10.36 -21.85 -5.74
C ASP A 100 -10.07 -21.46 -4.29
N VAL A 101 -10.49 -20.25 -3.90
CA VAL A 101 -10.40 -19.76 -2.53
C VAL A 101 -11.48 -20.49 -1.72
N PRO A 102 -11.15 -21.18 -0.60
CA PRO A 102 -12.15 -21.75 0.28
C PRO A 102 -13.16 -20.65 0.70
N GLU A 103 -14.45 -20.97 0.70
CA GLU A 103 -15.57 -20.05 0.99
C GLU A 103 -15.44 -19.27 2.32
N THR A 104 -14.51 -19.64 3.20
CA THR A 104 -14.24 -18.98 4.48
C THR A 104 -13.44 -17.68 4.38
N THR A 105 -12.94 -17.31 3.21
CA THR A 105 -12.08 -16.13 2.99
C THR A 105 -12.65 -15.11 2.01
N ARG A 106 -13.93 -15.25 1.61
CA ARG A 106 -14.63 -14.14 0.96
C ARG A 106 -14.98 -13.10 2.00
N ASP A 107 -14.54 -11.88 1.78
CA ASP A 107 -14.94 -10.70 2.55
C ASP A 107 -16.47 -10.68 2.79
N PRO A 108 -16.93 -10.39 4.02
CA PRO A 108 -18.35 -10.34 4.36
C PRO A 108 -19.16 -9.27 3.61
N TRP A 109 -18.52 -8.40 2.82
CA TRP A 109 -19.19 -7.24 2.22
C TRP A 109 -19.94 -7.52 0.92
N ASN A 110 -19.83 -8.73 0.36
CA ASN A 110 -20.60 -9.16 -0.82
C ASN A 110 -21.50 -10.38 -0.54
N ALA A 111 -22.17 -10.38 0.62
CA ALA A 111 -23.20 -11.37 0.94
C ALA A 111 -24.49 -10.67 1.41
N GLY A 112 -25.17 -10.02 0.48
CA GLY A 112 -26.62 -10.05 0.53
C GLY A 112 -27.06 -11.50 0.36
N GLU A 113 -27.86 -11.99 1.32
CA GLU A 113 -28.53 -13.29 1.37
C GLU A 113 -27.83 -14.43 2.15
N GLY A 114 -28.24 -14.56 3.42
CA GLY A 114 -28.83 -15.79 3.93
C GLY A 114 -27.92 -17.00 4.19
N TYR A 115 -27.56 -17.20 5.46
CA TYR A 115 -27.06 -18.47 6.00
C TYR A 115 -27.90 -19.68 5.56
N ARG A 116 -27.26 -20.71 4.99
CA ARG A 116 -27.81 -22.08 4.94
C ARG A 116 -26.74 -23.15 5.18
N PHE A 117 -27.03 -24.02 6.13
CA PHE A 117 -26.26 -25.23 6.46
C PHE A 117 -26.42 -26.34 5.40
N PRO A 118 -25.48 -27.30 5.32
CA PRO A 118 -25.14 -27.98 4.07
C PRO A 118 -25.87 -29.31 3.88
N THR A 119 -26.62 -29.42 2.77
CA THR A 119 -26.94 -30.70 2.14
C THR A 119 -26.99 -30.50 0.63
N ASN A 120 -25.87 -30.75 -0.07
CA ASN A 120 -25.75 -31.25 -1.45
C ASN A 120 -24.47 -30.77 -2.16
N ARG A 121 -23.29 -31.24 -1.72
CA ARG A 121 -22.00 -30.90 -2.35
C ARG A 121 -21.87 -31.27 -3.83
N ILE A 122 -22.70 -32.18 -4.36
CA ILE A 122 -22.61 -32.65 -5.76
C ILE A 122 -23.53 -31.83 -6.68
N SER A 123 -24.73 -31.44 -6.25
CA SER A 123 -25.64 -30.63 -7.08
C SER A 123 -25.23 -29.16 -7.12
N GLU A 124 -24.69 -28.61 -6.04
CA GLU A 124 -24.21 -27.22 -5.98
C GLU A 124 -22.99 -27.01 -6.90
N LYS A 125 -22.07 -27.97 -6.98
CA LYS A 125 -20.91 -27.88 -7.88
C LYS A 125 -21.35 -27.94 -9.34
N ASN A 126 -22.29 -28.81 -9.69
CA ASN A 126 -22.83 -28.89 -11.05
C ASN A 126 -23.65 -27.64 -11.41
N MET A 127 -24.41 -27.08 -10.47
CA MET A 127 -25.18 -25.85 -10.67
C MET A 127 -24.28 -24.61 -10.76
N LYS A 128 -23.17 -24.55 -10.00
CA LYS A 128 -22.12 -23.52 -10.13
C LYS A 128 -21.44 -23.60 -11.50
N LEU A 129 -21.03 -24.79 -11.95
CA LEU A 129 -20.42 -24.99 -13.27
C LEU A 129 -21.35 -24.57 -14.41
N VAL A 130 -22.63 -24.96 -14.36
CA VAL A 130 -23.63 -24.54 -15.36
C VAL A 130 -23.84 -23.03 -15.34
N ASN A 131 -23.86 -22.41 -14.15
CA ASN A 131 -23.99 -20.95 -14.03
C ASN A 131 -22.74 -20.21 -14.52
N GLU A 132 -21.54 -20.76 -14.34
CA GLU A 132 -20.29 -20.21 -14.87
C GLU A 132 -20.21 -20.34 -16.38
N GLU A 133 -20.61 -21.49 -16.95
CA GLU A 133 -20.71 -21.67 -18.40
C GLU A 133 -21.73 -20.72 -19.02
N GLN A 134 -22.89 -20.52 -18.38
CA GLN A 134 -23.89 -19.56 -18.87
C GLN A 134 -23.36 -18.12 -18.83
N LYS A 135 -22.81 -17.67 -17.70
CA LYS A 135 -22.18 -16.34 -17.59
C LYS A 135 -21.07 -16.12 -18.61
N PHE A 136 -20.31 -17.18 -18.90
CA PHE A 136 -19.25 -17.13 -19.89
C PHE A 136 -19.81 -16.96 -21.31
N MET A 137 -20.90 -17.66 -21.64
CA MET A 137 -21.59 -17.50 -22.93
C MET A 137 -22.23 -16.13 -23.05
N ASP A 138 -22.90 -15.65 -22.02
CA ASP A 138 -23.51 -14.31 -21.97
C ASP A 138 -22.44 -13.23 -22.21
N ARG A 139 -21.24 -13.38 -21.63
CA ARG A 139 -20.11 -12.46 -21.85
C ARG A 139 -19.57 -12.52 -23.28
N ILE A 140 -19.49 -13.70 -23.90
CA ILE A 140 -19.11 -13.82 -25.31
C ILE A 140 -20.12 -13.09 -26.19
N GLU A 141 -21.42 -13.28 -25.93
CA GLU A 141 -22.50 -12.64 -26.68
C GLU A 141 -22.48 -11.12 -26.53
N GLU A 142 -22.37 -10.60 -25.30
CA GLU A 142 -22.24 -9.16 -25.02
C GLU A 142 -21.09 -8.52 -25.80
N LEU A 143 -19.90 -9.12 -25.77
CA LEU A 143 -18.73 -8.60 -26.47
C LEU A 143 -18.84 -8.72 -27.99
N GLN A 144 -19.49 -9.77 -28.50
CA GLN A 144 -19.77 -9.93 -29.91
C GLN A 144 -20.76 -8.87 -30.41
N GLU A 145 -21.81 -8.59 -29.65
CA GLU A 145 -22.79 -7.56 -29.96
C GLU A 145 -22.13 -6.17 -29.98
N GLU A 146 -21.34 -5.82 -28.96
CA GLU A 146 -20.58 -4.56 -28.94
C GLU A 146 -19.65 -4.45 -30.16
N LEU A 147 -18.91 -5.53 -30.46
CA LEU A 147 -18.00 -5.57 -31.61
C LEU A 147 -18.75 -5.34 -32.93
N LEU A 148 -19.92 -5.98 -33.11
CA LEU A 148 -20.74 -5.83 -34.31
C LEU A 148 -21.27 -4.40 -34.45
N VAL A 149 -21.74 -3.79 -33.35
CA VAL A 149 -22.23 -2.41 -33.35
C VAL A 149 -21.12 -1.44 -33.76
N LEU A 150 -19.94 -1.56 -33.16
CA LEU A 150 -18.80 -0.68 -33.47
C LEU A 150 -18.28 -0.85 -34.91
N GLN A 151 -18.36 -2.07 -35.46
CA GLN A 151 -18.00 -2.35 -36.85
C GLN A 151 -19.04 -1.84 -37.87
N LEU A 152 -20.30 -1.66 -37.46
CA LEU A 152 -21.36 -1.15 -38.34
C LEU A 152 -21.47 0.38 -38.31
N ASP A 153 -21.04 1.03 -37.23
CA ASP A 153 -21.11 2.49 -37.06
C ASP A 153 -19.98 3.22 -37.84
N ASP A 154 -18.76 3.24 -37.29
CA ASP A 154 -17.55 3.77 -37.94
C ASP A 154 -16.31 2.97 -37.49
N PRO A 155 -15.84 2.00 -38.29
CA PRO A 155 -14.71 1.15 -37.95
C PRO A 155 -13.39 1.88 -37.76
N ASP A 156 -13.17 2.98 -38.47
CA ASP A 156 -11.90 3.70 -38.42
C ASP A 156 -11.80 4.52 -37.14
N MET A 157 -12.90 5.18 -36.75
CA MET A 157 -13.00 5.88 -35.46
C MET A 157 -12.97 4.91 -34.27
N ASN A 158 -13.60 3.73 -34.40
CA ASN A 158 -13.69 2.74 -33.32
C ASN A 158 -12.55 1.69 -33.33
N ARG A 159 -11.59 1.81 -34.24
CA ARG A 159 -10.54 0.81 -34.49
C ARG A 159 -9.85 0.32 -33.22
N LYS A 160 -9.55 1.24 -32.28
CA LYS A 160 -8.90 0.91 -31.02
C LYS A 160 -9.77 -0.03 -30.15
N ARG A 161 -11.05 0.28 -29.98
CA ARG A 161 -11.98 -0.53 -29.17
C ARG A 161 -12.30 -1.86 -29.86
N ILE A 162 -12.45 -1.85 -31.19
CA ILE A 162 -12.63 -3.06 -32.01
C ILE A 162 -11.46 -4.03 -31.79
N ASN A 163 -10.22 -3.54 -31.84
CA ASN A 163 -9.04 -4.37 -31.59
C ASN A 163 -9.03 -4.93 -30.15
N GLN A 164 -9.34 -4.11 -29.15
CA GLN A 164 -9.44 -4.55 -27.76
C GLN A 164 -10.50 -5.65 -27.57
N LEU A 165 -11.69 -5.48 -28.15
CA LEU A 165 -12.75 -6.49 -28.08
C LEU A 165 -12.34 -7.79 -28.76
N GLN A 166 -11.66 -7.73 -29.91
CA GLN A 166 -11.13 -8.91 -30.57
C GLN A 166 -10.11 -9.66 -29.70
N GLU A 167 -9.26 -8.92 -28.97
CA GLU A 167 -8.27 -9.48 -28.05
C GLU A 167 -8.90 -10.05 -26.77
N GLU A 168 -9.96 -9.44 -26.24
CA GLU A 168 -10.77 -9.96 -25.14
C GLU A 168 -11.50 -11.26 -25.55
N LEU A 169 -12.07 -11.30 -26.76
CA LEU A 169 -12.82 -12.43 -27.28
C LEU A 169 -11.93 -13.64 -27.65
N THR A 170 -10.69 -13.39 -28.09
CA THR A 170 -9.79 -14.45 -28.59
C THR A 170 -9.59 -15.58 -27.56
N PRO A 171 -9.13 -15.31 -26.31
CA PRO A 171 -9.08 -16.30 -25.24
C PRO A 171 -10.38 -17.07 -25.03
N LEU A 172 -11.51 -16.36 -25.06
CA LEU A 172 -12.83 -16.93 -24.79
C LEU A 172 -13.24 -17.93 -25.88
N TYR A 173 -13.01 -17.60 -27.15
CA TYR A 173 -13.28 -18.52 -28.25
C TYR A 173 -12.40 -19.76 -28.22
N HIS A 174 -11.12 -19.61 -27.89
CA HIS A 174 -10.21 -20.76 -27.77
C HIS A 174 -10.64 -21.70 -26.64
N ARG A 175 -11.06 -21.14 -25.50
CA ARG A 175 -11.64 -21.94 -24.41
C ARG A 175 -12.93 -22.63 -24.83
N TYR A 176 -13.86 -21.92 -25.47
CA TYR A 176 -15.14 -22.47 -25.93
C TYR A 176 -14.94 -23.60 -26.95
N LYS A 177 -14.10 -23.38 -27.95
CA LYS A 177 -13.80 -24.36 -29.02
C LYS A 177 -12.81 -25.44 -28.59
N ARG A 178 -12.20 -25.31 -27.40
CA ARG A 178 -11.13 -26.19 -26.89
C ARG A 178 -9.96 -26.30 -27.87
N THR A 179 -9.55 -25.16 -28.44
CA THR A 179 -8.42 -25.07 -29.37
C THR A 179 -7.25 -24.34 -28.70
N SER A 180 -6.03 -24.67 -29.12
CA SER A 180 -4.84 -23.97 -28.60
C SER A 180 -4.80 -22.53 -29.10
N PRO A 181 -4.52 -21.54 -28.23
CA PRO A 181 -4.35 -20.16 -28.66
C PRO A 181 -3.08 -19.98 -29.52
N PRO A 182 -3.00 -18.90 -30.32
CA PRO A 182 -1.86 -18.61 -31.19
C PRO A 182 -0.65 -18.01 -30.44
N PHE A 183 -0.59 -18.17 -29.11
CA PHE A 183 0.43 -17.60 -28.25
C PHE A 183 0.80 -18.51 -27.10
N ASP A 184 2.03 -18.33 -26.61
CA ASP A 184 2.54 -18.94 -25.39
C ASP A 184 2.69 -17.89 -24.30
N HIS A 185 2.55 -18.32 -23.04
CA HIS A 185 2.80 -17.48 -21.87
C HIS A 185 4.23 -17.66 -21.37
N TYR A 186 4.88 -16.55 -21.04
CA TYR A 186 6.19 -16.52 -20.40
C TYR A 186 6.16 -15.65 -19.16
N MET A 187 6.97 -15.99 -18.17
CA MET A 187 7.20 -15.15 -17.02
C MET A 187 8.36 -14.20 -17.31
N LEU A 188 8.10 -12.91 -17.17
CA LEU A 188 9.06 -11.83 -17.30
C LEU A 188 9.54 -11.42 -15.90
N LEU A 189 10.85 -11.43 -15.70
CA LEU A 189 11.51 -10.80 -14.55
C LEU A 189 12.21 -9.53 -15.02
N THR A 190 11.79 -8.40 -14.48
CA THR A 190 12.42 -7.10 -14.71
C THR A 190 13.11 -6.63 -13.42
N ILE A 191 14.41 -6.40 -13.50
CA ILE A 191 15.22 -5.88 -12.39
C ILE A 191 15.55 -4.42 -12.70
N LEU A 192 15.18 -3.53 -11.79
CA LEU A 192 15.41 -2.09 -11.87
C LEU A 192 16.37 -1.65 -10.77
N LYS A 193 17.19 -0.63 -11.06
CA LYS A 193 17.99 0.09 -10.06
C LYS A 193 17.63 1.56 -10.12
N ASN A 194 17.10 2.11 -9.01
CA ASN A 194 16.58 3.48 -8.97
C ASN A 194 15.57 3.76 -10.10
N GLY A 195 14.68 2.79 -10.38
CA GLY A 195 13.70 2.87 -11.47
C GLY A 195 14.25 2.63 -12.89
N ALA A 196 15.58 2.64 -13.07
CA ALA A 196 16.18 2.39 -14.38
C ALA A 196 16.35 0.87 -14.64
N PRO A 197 16.07 0.36 -15.86
CA PRO A 197 16.28 -1.03 -16.21
C PRO A 197 17.73 -1.48 -16.03
N LEU A 198 17.93 -2.50 -15.19
CA LEU A 198 19.24 -3.14 -14.97
C LEU A 198 19.34 -4.46 -15.74
N LYS A 199 18.28 -5.28 -15.70
CA LYS A 199 18.25 -6.59 -16.35
C LYS A 199 16.82 -7.03 -16.63
N ILE A 200 16.63 -7.74 -17.73
CA ILE A 200 15.39 -8.42 -18.07
C ILE A 200 15.71 -9.89 -18.32
N GLU A 201 14.90 -10.79 -17.75
CA GLU A 201 14.95 -12.23 -17.99
C GLU A 201 13.56 -12.75 -18.35
N VAL A 202 13.49 -13.64 -19.34
CA VAL A 202 12.24 -14.29 -19.76
C VAL A 202 12.40 -15.79 -19.58
N VAL A 203 11.46 -16.41 -18.87
CA VAL A 203 11.46 -17.85 -18.61
C VAL A 203 10.07 -18.44 -18.87
N GLY A 204 9.99 -19.75 -19.09
CA GLY A 204 8.70 -20.42 -19.27
C GLY A 204 7.78 -20.22 -18.07
N TYR A 205 6.50 -19.94 -18.33
CA TYR A 205 5.48 -19.81 -17.29
C TYR A 205 5.04 -21.20 -16.80
N THR A 206 5.80 -21.75 -15.85
CA THR A 206 5.56 -23.10 -15.27
C THR A 206 5.05 -23.07 -13.83
N LYS A 207 5.00 -21.89 -13.21
CA LYS A 207 4.55 -21.68 -11.84
C LYS A 207 3.74 -20.38 -11.77
N LEU A 208 2.77 -20.36 -10.87
CA LEU A 208 1.96 -19.17 -10.62
C LEU A 208 2.81 -18.05 -10.00
N LEU A 209 2.38 -16.80 -10.17
CA LEU A 209 3.05 -15.60 -9.66
C LEU A 209 3.34 -15.68 -8.15
N PRO A 210 2.43 -16.15 -7.26
CA PRO A 210 2.73 -16.28 -5.83
C PRO A 210 3.90 -17.22 -5.53
N ASP A 211 3.99 -18.35 -6.23
CA ASP A 211 5.09 -19.31 -6.06
C ASP A 211 6.42 -18.76 -6.61
N ALA A 212 6.36 -18.03 -7.72
CA ALA A 212 7.51 -17.37 -8.29
C ALA A 212 8.01 -16.23 -7.40
N MET A 213 7.11 -15.46 -6.78
CA MET A 213 7.45 -14.43 -5.79
C MET A 213 8.08 -15.04 -4.53
N LYS A 214 7.52 -16.14 -4.00
CA LYS A 214 8.14 -16.89 -2.88
C LYS A 214 9.55 -17.37 -3.23
N TYR A 215 9.74 -17.88 -4.45
CA TYR A 215 11.07 -18.27 -4.94
C TYR A 215 12.02 -17.07 -5.03
N LEU A 216 11.58 -15.97 -5.65
CA LEU A 216 12.37 -14.75 -5.80
C LEU A 216 12.79 -14.17 -4.45
N GLN A 217 11.86 -14.07 -3.50
CA GLN A 217 12.14 -13.68 -2.12
C GLN A 217 13.23 -14.55 -1.50
N SER A 218 13.12 -15.87 -1.61
CA SER A 218 14.12 -16.79 -1.05
C SER A 218 15.50 -16.60 -1.68
N LYS A 219 15.59 -16.14 -2.93
CA LYS A 219 16.85 -15.88 -3.63
C LYS A 219 17.47 -14.54 -3.27
N VAL A 220 16.64 -13.50 -3.11
CA VAL A 220 17.09 -12.15 -2.81
C VAL A 220 17.43 -11.99 -1.32
N ILE A 221 16.49 -12.36 -0.46
CA ILE A 221 16.57 -12.13 0.99
C ILE A 221 17.13 -13.36 1.72
N GLY A 222 16.73 -14.57 1.29
CA GLY A 222 17.11 -15.81 1.95
C GLY A 222 16.50 -15.95 3.36
N ASN A 223 17.15 -16.72 4.22
CA ASN A 223 16.65 -17.05 5.57
C ASN A 223 17.09 -16.07 6.67
N ARG A 224 17.51 -14.86 6.27
CA ARG A 224 18.13 -13.85 7.14
C ARG A 224 17.10 -13.18 8.04
N THR A 225 17.53 -12.84 9.25
CA THR A 225 16.78 -11.96 10.16
C THR A 225 16.90 -10.51 9.71
N LEU A 226 15.78 -9.78 9.67
CA LEU A 226 15.68 -8.45 9.07
C LEU A 226 15.36 -7.38 10.11
N ILE A 227 16.07 -6.26 10.02
CA ILE A 227 15.68 -4.98 10.63
C ILE A 227 15.38 -4.03 9.47
N VAL A 228 14.19 -3.47 9.43
CA VAL A 228 13.69 -2.69 8.31
C VAL A 228 13.38 -1.27 8.77
N ASP A 229 13.93 -0.25 8.12
CA ASP A 229 13.56 1.13 8.46
C ASP A 229 12.15 1.43 7.91
N THR A 230 11.87 1.13 6.65
CA THR A 230 10.54 1.33 6.04
C THR A 230 10.05 0.05 5.36
N LEU A 231 8.93 -0.49 5.83
CA LEU A 231 8.21 -1.61 5.22
C LEU A 231 6.96 -1.09 4.52
N ARG A 232 6.82 -1.40 3.23
CA ARG A 232 5.61 -1.12 2.44
C ARG A 232 5.00 -2.43 1.94
N THR A 233 3.70 -2.57 2.02
CA THR A 233 3.01 -3.79 1.59
C THR A 233 1.61 -3.54 1.04
N GLU A 234 1.24 -4.29 0.00
CA GLU A 234 -0.12 -4.35 -0.57
C GLU A 234 -0.79 -5.66 -0.14
N GLY A 235 -1.00 -5.84 1.17
CA GLY A 235 -1.62 -7.03 1.77
C GLY A 235 -0.76 -8.30 1.70
N ALA A 236 0.33 -8.28 0.92
CA ALA A 236 1.28 -9.36 0.81
C ALA A 236 2.41 -9.19 1.83
N ILE A 237 2.39 -9.99 2.90
CA ILE A 237 3.64 -10.39 3.54
C ILE A 237 3.92 -11.82 3.11
N LEU A 238 4.96 -11.97 2.29
CA LEU A 238 5.39 -13.27 1.81
C LEU A 238 5.94 -14.11 2.97
N ASP A 239 5.31 -15.26 3.21
CA ASP A 239 5.74 -16.27 4.18
C ASP A 239 7.28 -16.47 4.16
N GLY A 240 7.89 -16.45 5.34
CA GLY A 240 9.32 -16.75 5.51
C GLY A 240 10.25 -15.55 5.74
N LEU A 241 9.75 -14.30 5.69
CA LEU A 241 10.54 -13.14 6.13
C LEU A 241 10.68 -13.12 7.66
N LYS A 242 11.92 -13.05 8.17
CA LYS A 242 12.16 -12.98 9.62
C LYS A 242 12.36 -11.54 10.06
N ILE A 243 11.30 -10.75 9.99
CA ILE A 243 11.33 -9.32 10.36
C ILE A 243 11.21 -9.21 11.88
N VAL A 244 12.24 -8.67 12.54
CA VAL A 244 12.25 -8.52 14.00
C VAL A 244 12.09 -7.09 14.46
N SER A 245 12.29 -6.11 13.58
CA SER A 245 12.07 -4.70 13.88
C SER A 245 11.72 -3.91 12.61
N VAL A 246 10.77 -2.99 12.77
CA VAL A 246 10.30 -2.06 11.73
C VAL A 246 10.10 -0.69 12.35
N LYS A 247 10.66 0.37 11.75
CA LYS A 247 10.42 1.75 12.21
C LYS A 247 9.17 2.36 11.58
N SER A 248 9.03 2.27 10.27
CA SER A 248 7.90 2.81 9.51
C SER A 248 7.20 1.69 8.73
N LEU A 249 5.87 1.63 8.82
CA LEU A 249 5.06 0.62 8.15
C LEU A 249 3.95 1.30 7.33
N ASP A 250 3.82 0.92 6.07
CA ASP A 250 2.78 1.40 5.14
C ASP A 250 2.05 0.19 4.56
N ILE A 251 0.75 0.10 4.82
CA ILE A 251 -0.11 -1.02 4.44
C ILE A 251 -1.25 -0.53 3.57
N LYS A 252 -1.25 -0.95 2.30
CA LYS A 252 -2.29 -0.54 1.33
C LYS A 252 -3.56 -1.37 1.40
N THR A 253 -3.47 -2.64 1.79
CA THR A 253 -4.61 -3.57 1.86
C THR A 253 -4.35 -4.63 2.93
N ASN A 254 -5.42 -5.29 3.42
CA ASN A 254 -5.37 -6.38 4.41
C ASN A 254 -4.52 -6.08 5.66
N ALA A 255 -4.64 -4.86 6.21
CA ALA A 255 -3.85 -4.43 7.37
C ALA A 255 -3.97 -5.37 8.57
N THR A 256 -5.15 -5.94 8.83
CA THR A 256 -5.37 -6.88 9.92
C THR A 256 -4.49 -8.14 9.77
N GLU A 257 -4.40 -8.72 8.57
CA GLU A 257 -3.56 -9.90 8.31
C GLU A 257 -2.07 -9.58 8.44
N VAL A 258 -1.66 -8.47 7.84
CA VAL A 258 -0.29 -7.95 7.89
C VAL A 258 0.15 -7.68 9.33
N LEU A 259 -0.70 -7.02 10.11
CA LEU A 259 -0.44 -6.70 11.51
C LEU A 259 -0.39 -7.96 12.39
N ASN A 260 -1.26 -8.94 12.15
CA ASN A 260 -1.22 -10.23 12.85
C ASN A 260 0.10 -10.96 12.59
N TYR A 261 0.55 -11.02 11.33
CA TYR A 261 1.85 -11.60 10.99
C TYR A 261 3.00 -10.89 11.72
N LEU A 262 2.99 -9.55 11.71
CA LEU A 262 4.02 -8.75 12.35
C LEU A 262 3.98 -8.87 13.88
N TYR A 263 2.79 -9.01 14.47
CA TYR A 263 2.63 -9.16 15.92
C TYR A 263 3.40 -10.36 16.47
N TYR A 264 3.44 -11.47 15.73
CA TYR A 264 4.18 -12.67 16.15
C TYR A 264 5.65 -12.68 15.73
N SER A 265 6.05 -11.88 14.73
CA SER A 265 7.45 -11.88 14.23
C SER A 265 8.31 -10.75 14.82
N LEU A 266 7.72 -9.59 15.12
CA LEU A 266 8.44 -8.45 15.68
C LEU A 266 8.87 -8.70 17.12
N ASN A 267 9.94 -8.01 17.53
CA ASN A 267 10.30 -7.92 18.93
C ASN A 267 9.15 -7.26 19.72
N PRO A 268 8.74 -7.79 20.89
CA PRO A 268 7.70 -7.18 21.73
C PRO A 268 7.94 -5.71 22.12
N GLN A 269 9.19 -5.25 22.05
CA GLN A 269 9.58 -3.85 22.31
C GLN A 269 9.59 -2.96 21.05
N ASN A 270 9.19 -3.47 19.89
CA ASN A 270 9.18 -2.67 18.67
C ASN A 270 8.14 -1.55 18.79
N LEU A 271 8.58 -0.32 18.57
CA LEU A 271 7.73 0.86 18.47
C LEU A 271 7.87 1.41 17.05
N PHE A 272 6.74 1.78 16.43
CA PHE A 272 6.78 2.41 15.12
C PHE A 272 6.96 3.92 15.27
N ASP A 273 7.86 4.50 14.48
CA ASP A 273 7.91 5.95 14.26
C ASP A 273 6.65 6.39 13.51
N SER A 274 6.24 5.61 12.50
CA SER A 274 5.06 5.88 11.69
C SER A 274 4.36 4.58 11.25
N LEU A 275 3.03 4.59 11.27
CA LEU A 275 2.19 3.52 10.73
C LEU A 275 1.14 4.13 9.80
N GLU A 276 1.09 3.70 8.55
CA GLU A 276 0.11 4.10 7.56
C GLU A 276 -0.78 2.91 7.17
N ILE A 277 -2.10 3.07 7.27
CA ILE A 277 -3.10 2.04 6.98
C ILE A 277 -4.14 2.58 5.99
N HIS A 278 -4.40 1.83 4.92
CA HIS A 278 -5.41 2.16 3.93
C HIS A 278 -6.56 1.16 4.02
N GLY A 279 -7.80 1.67 4.03
CA GLY A 279 -9.04 0.89 3.85
C GLY A 279 -9.45 -0.14 4.92
N ASP A 280 -8.54 -0.58 5.80
CA ASP A 280 -8.81 -1.65 6.79
C ASP A 280 -8.86 -1.12 8.25
N PHE A 281 -9.88 -1.54 9.01
CA PHE A 281 -10.22 -1.08 10.36
C PHE A 281 -9.45 -1.81 11.46
N ALA A 282 -8.13 -1.90 11.32
CA ALA A 282 -7.27 -2.56 12.30
C ALA A 282 -6.95 -1.68 13.54
N PHE A 283 -7.68 -0.59 13.80
CA PHE A 283 -7.38 0.39 14.87
C PHE A 283 -7.30 -0.21 16.29
N LYS A 284 -8.02 -1.30 16.54
CA LYS A 284 -8.00 -2.02 17.82
C LYS A 284 -6.77 -2.92 17.97
N HIS A 285 -6.00 -3.12 16.91
CA HIS A 285 -4.85 -4.01 16.94
C HIS A 285 -3.74 -3.42 17.83
N PRO A 286 -3.09 -4.23 18.70
CA PRO A 286 -2.09 -3.73 19.66
C PRO A 286 -0.95 -2.95 19.01
N LEU A 287 -0.48 -3.39 17.84
CA LEU A 287 0.60 -2.72 17.11
C LEU A 287 0.24 -1.30 16.64
N VAL A 288 -1.04 -1.02 16.38
CA VAL A 288 -1.46 0.33 15.98
C VAL A 288 -1.18 1.33 17.09
N GLN A 289 -1.37 0.92 18.34
CA GLN A 289 -1.17 1.78 19.51
C GLN A 289 0.31 2.05 19.82
N THR A 290 1.24 1.31 19.21
CA THR A 290 2.68 1.48 19.42
C THR A 290 3.30 2.57 18.53
N ALA A 291 2.55 3.08 17.54
CA ALA A 291 3.07 4.06 16.60
C ALA A 291 3.05 5.49 17.16
N GLN A 292 4.14 6.24 17.00
CA GLN A 292 4.17 7.66 17.36
C GLN A 292 3.29 8.49 16.42
N LYS A 293 3.39 8.23 15.12
CA LYS A 293 2.53 8.81 14.08
C LYS A 293 1.66 7.72 13.47
N LEU A 294 0.35 7.91 13.51
CA LEU A 294 -0.62 7.08 12.80
C LEU A 294 -1.15 7.88 11.60
N ILE A 295 -1.12 7.27 10.42
CA ILE A 295 -1.67 7.81 9.18
C ILE A 295 -2.73 6.82 8.74
N PHE A 296 -3.90 7.30 8.34
CA PHE A 296 -4.86 6.44 7.69
C PHE A 296 -5.60 7.16 6.57
N ASN A 297 -5.97 6.35 5.59
CA ASN A 297 -6.58 6.79 4.36
C ASN A 297 -7.90 6.04 4.23
N ASP A 298 -8.98 6.81 4.10
CA ASP A 298 -10.37 6.35 3.95
C ASP A 298 -11.04 5.90 5.27
N PHE A 299 -11.85 6.79 5.86
CA PHE A 299 -13.00 6.36 6.66
C PHE A 299 -14.26 6.31 5.76
N GLY A 300 -14.64 5.14 5.28
CA GLY A 300 -16.07 4.83 5.09
C GLY A 300 -17.01 5.15 6.29
N ASP A 301 -18.31 4.90 6.11
CA ASP A 301 -19.39 5.57 6.87
C ASP A 301 -19.51 5.32 8.38
N GLU A 302 -20.06 6.36 9.02
CA GLU A 302 -20.64 6.60 10.37
C GLU A 302 -20.29 5.63 11.52
N GLY A 303 -19.71 6.19 12.60
CA GLY A 303 -19.37 5.48 13.85
C GLY A 303 -17.89 5.53 14.25
N ARG A 304 -17.04 6.21 13.47
CA ARG A 304 -15.58 6.06 13.54
C ARG A 304 -14.83 7.19 14.23
N TYR A 305 -15.41 8.39 14.37
CA TYR A 305 -14.85 9.45 15.22
C TYR A 305 -14.79 9.03 16.69
N GLN A 306 -15.73 8.19 17.15
CA GLN A 306 -15.66 7.51 18.45
C GLN A 306 -14.43 6.59 18.57
N THR A 307 -13.89 6.07 17.46
CA THR A 307 -12.63 5.31 17.50
C THR A 307 -11.44 6.25 17.65
N MET A 308 -11.49 7.46 17.08
CA MET A 308 -10.41 8.44 17.20
C MET A 308 -10.15 8.85 18.65
N THR A 309 -11.19 8.90 19.49
CA THR A 309 -11.05 9.18 20.93
C THR A 309 -10.36 8.03 21.69
N THR A 310 -10.31 6.82 21.13
CA THR A 310 -9.63 5.67 21.74
C THR A 310 -8.15 5.54 21.37
N LEU A 311 -7.68 6.30 20.37
CA LEU A 311 -6.31 6.20 19.86
C LEU A 311 -5.31 6.79 20.84
N LYS A 312 -4.24 6.05 21.17
CA LYS A 312 -3.15 6.52 22.06
C LYS A 312 -2.02 7.21 21.31
N ASN A 313 -2.01 7.14 19.98
CA ASN A 313 -0.95 7.71 19.13
C ASN A 313 -0.79 9.22 19.36
N ARG A 314 0.45 9.71 19.39
CA ARG A 314 0.73 11.13 19.67
C ARG A 314 0.31 12.03 18.51
N HIS A 315 0.56 11.58 17.28
CA HIS A 315 0.17 12.28 16.05
C HIS A 315 -0.74 11.37 15.23
N VAL A 316 -1.88 11.89 14.81
CA VAL A 316 -2.84 11.19 13.96
C VAL A 316 -3.09 12.05 12.72
N LEU A 317 -2.90 11.49 11.53
CA LEU A 317 -3.12 12.15 10.25
C LEU A 317 -4.16 11.37 9.44
N VAL A 318 -5.22 12.08 9.05
CA VAL A 318 -6.31 11.61 8.21
C VAL A 318 -6.13 12.22 6.83
N THR A 319 -5.87 11.41 5.80
CA THR A 319 -5.54 11.96 4.47
C THR A 319 -6.68 11.90 3.45
N HIS A 320 -7.66 11.02 3.65
CA HIS A 320 -8.79 10.85 2.73
C HIS A 320 -10.04 10.62 3.57
N GLU A 321 -10.76 11.69 3.89
CA GLU A 321 -12.05 11.62 4.57
C GLU A 321 -12.97 12.75 4.14
N ILE A 322 -14.26 12.48 4.23
CA ILE A 322 -15.30 13.50 4.22
C ILE A 322 -15.24 14.21 5.57
N PHE A 323 -14.86 15.50 5.55
CA PHE A 323 -14.77 16.32 6.75
C PHE A 323 -16.19 16.71 7.21
N PHE A 324 -16.64 16.16 8.33
CA PHE A 324 -17.92 16.50 8.93
C PHE A 324 -17.71 17.36 10.18
N LYS A 325 -18.20 18.61 10.16
CA LYS A 325 -17.98 19.56 11.26
C LYS A 325 -18.51 19.03 12.60
N GLU A 326 -19.65 18.32 12.63
CA GLU A 326 -20.26 17.81 13.86
C GLU A 326 -19.33 16.81 14.54
N HIS A 327 -18.76 15.90 13.75
CA HIS A 327 -17.86 14.89 14.27
C HIS A 327 -16.50 15.45 14.72
N VAL A 328 -16.00 16.47 14.03
CA VAL A 328 -14.78 17.17 14.43
C VAL A 328 -15.03 17.98 15.71
N MET A 329 -16.23 18.56 15.89
CA MET A 329 -16.63 19.20 17.15
C MET A 329 -16.62 18.20 18.31
N ASP A 330 -17.21 17.01 18.14
CA ASP A 330 -17.17 15.96 19.17
C ASP A 330 -15.72 15.59 19.55
N LEU A 331 -14.82 15.54 18.57
CA LEU A 331 -13.39 15.30 18.82
C LEU A 331 -12.74 16.47 19.57
N ILE A 332 -13.06 17.72 19.24
CA ILE A 332 -12.57 18.91 19.95
C ILE A 332 -13.00 18.87 21.41
N GLU A 333 -14.28 18.60 21.67
CA GLU A 333 -14.82 18.49 23.03
C GLU A 333 -14.09 17.39 23.83
N PHE A 334 -13.87 16.23 23.22
CA PHE A 334 -13.07 15.17 23.83
C PHE A 334 -11.64 15.62 24.14
N LEU A 335 -10.95 16.27 23.19
CA LEU A 335 -9.57 16.72 23.38
C LEU A 335 -9.46 17.76 24.50
N MET A 336 -10.44 18.67 24.61
CA MET A 336 -10.44 19.70 25.66
C MET A 336 -10.52 19.12 27.08
N VAL A 337 -11.03 17.90 27.23
CA VAL A 337 -11.21 17.24 28.54
C VAL A 337 -10.12 16.22 28.83
N GLU A 338 -9.81 15.35 27.86
CA GLU A 338 -9.04 14.12 28.11
C GLU A 338 -7.61 14.15 27.53
N ALA A 339 -7.28 15.13 26.67
CA ALA A 339 -6.01 15.08 25.95
C ALA A 339 -4.81 15.62 26.74
N GLU A 340 -3.68 14.97 26.53
CA GLU A 340 -2.38 15.37 27.07
C GLU A 340 -1.61 16.30 26.12
N HIS A 341 -0.64 17.02 26.69
CA HIS A 341 0.26 17.89 25.92
C HIS A 341 0.93 17.16 24.74
N GLY A 342 0.91 17.80 23.58
CA GLY A 342 1.55 17.29 22.37
C GLY A 342 0.73 16.27 21.59
N LYS A 343 -0.53 16.00 21.99
CA LYS A 343 -1.51 15.28 21.17
C LYS A 343 -1.88 16.14 19.95
N CYS A 344 -1.88 15.53 18.77
CA CYS A 344 -2.12 16.23 17.52
C CYS A 344 -2.96 15.39 16.55
N TYR A 345 -4.04 15.98 16.02
CA TYR A 345 -4.83 15.45 14.93
C TYR A 345 -4.72 16.37 13.72
N GLN A 346 -4.57 15.78 12.54
CA GLN A 346 -4.47 16.49 11.27
C GLN A 346 -5.41 15.86 10.26
N PHE A 347 -6.09 16.68 9.49
CA PHE A 347 -7.06 16.30 8.48
C PHE A 347 -6.68 16.98 7.17
N ARG A 348 -6.54 16.19 6.11
CA ARG A 348 -6.35 16.72 4.76
C ARG A 348 -7.69 17.23 4.25
N VAL A 349 -7.69 18.50 3.83
CA VAL A 349 -8.88 19.25 3.42
C VAL A 349 -8.76 19.52 1.92
N HIS A 350 -9.71 19.00 1.16
CA HIS A 350 -9.86 19.24 -0.27
C HIS A 350 -10.89 20.35 -0.54
N GLU A 351 -11.00 20.79 -1.79
CA GLU A 351 -11.78 21.97 -2.18
C GLU A 351 -13.28 21.85 -1.83
N ASP A 352 -13.84 20.64 -1.91
CA ASP A 352 -15.22 20.30 -1.63
C ASP A 352 -15.62 20.47 -0.16
N VAL A 353 -14.67 20.37 0.77
CA VAL A 353 -14.92 20.45 2.22
C VAL A 353 -14.46 21.77 2.85
N ILE A 354 -13.90 22.70 2.07
CA ILE A 354 -13.46 24.02 2.57
C ILE A 354 -14.60 24.75 3.30
N GLY A 355 -15.82 24.69 2.76
CA GLY A 355 -16.99 25.35 3.37
C GLY A 355 -17.32 24.83 4.78
N GLU A 356 -17.27 23.51 4.98
CA GLU A 356 -17.51 22.89 6.30
C GLU A 356 -16.44 23.30 7.31
N VAL A 357 -15.17 23.34 6.89
CA VAL A 357 -14.07 23.82 7.74
C VAL A 357 -14.26 25.29 8.11
N GLN A 358 -14.68 26.14 7.17
CA GLN A 358 -14.96 27.55 7.46
C GLN A 358 -16.11 27.71 8.47
N MET A 359 -17.19 26.94 8.31
CA MET A 359 -18.31 26.93 9.26
C MET A 359 -17.85 26.52 10.66
N LEU A 360 -17.03 25.48 10.76
CA LEU A 360 -16.44 25.04 12.01
C LEU A 360 -15.58 26.14 12.65
N MET A 361 -14.67 26.74 11.87
CA MET A 361 -13.80 27.81 12.36
C MET A 361 -14.61 29.02 12.86
N GLU A 362 -15.68 29.43 12.18
CA GLU A 362 -16.55 30.51 12.67
C GLU A 362 -17.26 30.12 13.98
N ALA A 363 -17.76 28.89 14.09
CA ALA A 363 -18.39 28.41 15.33
C ALA A 363 -17.42 28.42 16.52
N LEU A 364 -16.15 28.05 16.28
CA LEU A 364 -15.12 28.02 17.32
C LEU A 364 -14.70 29.41 17.83
N LYS A 365 -14.91 30.49 17.05
CA LYS A 365 -14.63 31.86 17.53
C LYS A 365 -15.61 32.32 18.60
N GLU A 366 -16.82 31.77 18.61
CA GLU A 366 -17.87 32.11 19.57
C GLU A 366 -17.74 31.32 20.88
N VAL A 367 -16.78 30.39 20.98
CA VAL A 367 -16.50 29.63 22.20
C VAL A 367 -15.93 30.57 23.28
N GLU A 368 -16.44 30.43 24.50
CA GLU A 368 -16.02 31.27 25.63
C GLU A 368 -14.51 31.16 25.89
N GLY A 369 -13.82 32.31 25.90
CA GLY A 369 -12.39 32.37 26.13
C GLY A 369 -11.51 32.05 24.93
N ALA A 370 -12.09 31.77 23.75
CA ALA A 370 -11.33 31.58 22.52
C ALA A 370 -10.52 32.83 22.15
N LYS A 371 -9.25 32.64 21.79
CA LYS A 371 -8.41 33.70 21.23
C LYS A 371 -8.24 33.48 19.74
N VAL A 372 -8.38 34.55 18.97
CA VAL A 372 -8.22 34.54 17.51
C VAL A 372 -6.90 35.20 17.14
N GLU A 373 -6.06 34.47 16.43
CA GLU A 373 -4.78 34.95 15.93
C GLU A 373 -4.77 34.94 14.40
N LYS A 374 -3.92 35.77 13.78
CA LYS A 374 -3.79 35.80 12.31
C LYS A 374 -2.93 34.65 11.83
N ALA A 375 -3.45 33.88 10.89
CA ALA A 375 -2.73 32.84 10.18
C ALA A 375 -2.19 33.34 8.83
N SER A 376 -1.23 32.61 8.26
CA SER A 376 -0.61 32.94 6.97
C SER A 376 -1.44 32.53 5.74
N SER A 377 -2.60 31.90 5.93
CA SER A 377 -3.45 31.40 4.85
C SER A 377 -4.45 32.48 4.40
N LEU A 378 -4.63 32.64 3.08
CA LEU A 378 -5.63 33.57 2.54
C LEU A 378 -7.07 33.02 2.67
N ILE A 379 -7.23 31.69 2.59
CA ILE A 379 -8.54 31.03 2.70
C ILE A 379 -8.97 30.88 4.17
N PHE A 380 -7.99 30.62 5.04
CA PHE A 380 -8.19 30.47 6.47
C PHE A 380 -7.33 31.50 7.22
N PRO A 381 -7.75 32.78 7.27
CA PRO A 381 -6.93 33.88 7.77
C PRO A 381 -6.69 33.87 9.27
N ASN A 382 -7.33 32.95 10.00
CA ASN A 382 -7.30 32.92 11.44
C ASN A 382 -6.90 31.53 11.95
N SER A 383 -6.10 31.50 13.00
CA SER A 383 -5.96 30.37 13.93
C SER A 383 -6.73 30.66 15.20
N ILE A 384 -7.24 29.62 15.85
CA ILE A 384 -8.05 29.72 17.06
C ILE A 384 -7.35 28.97 18.18
N LEU A 385 -7.23 29.60 19.33
CA LEU A 385 -6.73 29.00 20.56
C LEU A 385 -7.88 28.85 21.55
N LEU A 386 -8.21 27.61 21.87
CA LEU A 386 -9.23 27.31 22.87
C LEU A 386 -8.56 27.01 24.22
N PRO A 387 -8.92 27.71 25.30
CA PRO A 387 -8.32 27.49 26.61
C PRO A 387 -8.69 26.11 27.15
N MET A 388 -7.72 25.41 27.71
CA MET A 388 -7.91 24.12 28.38
C MET A 388 -7.47 24.20 29.86
N ALA A 389 -7.76 23.16 30.63
CA ALA A 389 -7.24 23.05 32.00
C ALA A 389 -5.70 22.93 32.01
N ASN A 390 -5.08 23.17 33.17
CA ASN A 390 -3.65 22.97 33.41
C ASN A 390 -2.69 23.80 32.53
N SER A 391 -3.08 25.03 32.15
CA SER A 391 -2.29 25.94 31.30
C SER A 391 -1.98 25.36 29.91
N LEU A 392 -2.88 24.49 29.44
CA LEU A 392 -2.88 24.00 28.07
C LEU A 392 -3.87 24.80 27.23
N GLU A 393 -3.68 24.76 25.93
CA GLU A 393 -4.59 25.29 24.93
C GLU A 393 -4.67 24.34 23.74
N LEU A 394 -5.83 24.31 23.08
CA LEU A 394 -6.02 23.63 21.82
C LEU A 394 -5.86 24.63 20.68
N LEU A 395 -4.78 24.48 19.91
CA LEU A 395 -4.59 25.19 18.66
C LEU A 395 -5.41 24.51 17.57
N VAL A 396 -6.27 25.31 16.94
CA VAL A 396 -7.05 24.95 15.75
C VAL A 396 -6.63 25.86 14.60
N ASP A 397 -6.00 25.29 13.58
CA ASP A 397 -5.64 26.04 12.38
C ASP A 397 -5.78 25.22 11.09
N CYS A 398 -5.81 25.92 9.96
CA CYS A 398 -5.88 25.29 8.65
C CYS A 398 -4.91 26.00 7.70
N LEU A 399 -3.84 25.30 7.33
CA LEU A 399 -2.74 25.88 6.55
C LEU A 399 -2.55 25.09 5.25
N PRO A 400 -2.05 25.72 4.16
CA PRO A 400 -1.68 24.99 2.94
C PRO A 400 -0.66 23.90 3.27
N ASP A 401 -0.83 22.70 2.72
CA ASP A 401 0.13 21.61 2.95
C ASP A 401 1.40 21.85 2.10
N PRO A 402 2.57 22.15 2.72
CA PRO A 402 3.78 22.48 1.98
C PRO A 402 4.46 21.27 1.34
N GLN A 403 3.98 20.04 1.58
CA GLN A 403 4.60 18.80 1.12
C GLN A 403 4.03 18.24 -0.19
N LEU A 404 3.02 18.89 -0.78
CA LEU A 404 2.34 18.40 -1.98
C LEU A 404 2.92 18.98 -3.28
N SER A 405 2.70 18.24 -4.38
CA SER A 405 3.22 18.55 -5.71
C SER A 405 2.61 19.83 -6.28
N VAL A 406 3.22 20.40 -7.33
CA VAL A 406 2.73 21.63 -8.00
C VAL A 406 1.32 21.46 -8.61
N ASP A 407 0.84 20.24 -8.75
CA ASP A 407 -0.49 19.92 -9.30
C ASP A 407 -1.60 19.85 -8.23
N ASP A 408 -1.24 19.85 -6.93
CA ASP A 408 -2.17 19.75 -5.78
C ASP A 408 -2.37 21.10 -5.05
N LYS A 409 -2.48 22.21 -5.81
CA LYS A 409 -2.45 23.58 -5.27
C LYS A 409 -3.58 23.96 -4.29
N ASN A 410 -4.59 23.10 -4.10
CA ASN A 410 -5.79 23.38 -3.33
C ASN A 410 -5.98 22.44 -2.12
N VAL A 411 -4.92 21.80 -1.65
CA VAL A 411 -5.00 20.92 -0.47
C VAL A 411 -4.50 21.64 0.78
N TYR A 412 -5.34 21.64 1.81
CA TYR A 412 -5.05 22.25 3.11
C TYR A 412 -4.92 21.18 4.19
N ASN A 413 -4.31 21.53 5.30
CA ASN A 413 -4.14 20.69 6.46
C ASN A 413 -4.80 21.38 7.65
N PHE A 414 -5.97 20.87 8.04
CA PHE A 414 -6.67 21.29 9.25
C PHE A 414 -6.09 20.53 10.44
N ARG A 415 -5.66 21.26 11.47
CA ARG A 415 -4.90 20.71 12.58
C ARG A 415 -5.51 21.11 13.92
N LEU A 416 -5.58 20.12 14.80
CA LEU A 416 -5.93 20.22 16.21
C LEU A 416 -4.70 19.81 17.02
N LYS A 417 -4.05 20.75 17.73
CA LYS A 417 -2.83 20.46 18.51
C LYS A 417 -2.97 20.97 19.94
N VAL A 418 -2.78 20.08 20.90
CA VAL A 418 -2.71 20.44 22.32
C VAL A 418 -1.30 20.94 22.64
N GLN A 419 -1.19 22.17 23.13
CA GLN A 419 0.09 22.82 23.45
C GLN A 419 -0.01 23.63 24.74
N THR A 420 1.11 24.17 25.21
CA THR A 420 1.13 25.11 26.35
C THR A 420 0.89 26.53 25.86
N GLU A 421 0.29 27.38 26.71
CA GLU A 421 -0.04 28.79 26.41
C GLU A 421 1.16 29.70 25.99
N THR A 422 2.39 29.18 26.01
CA THR A 422 3.63 29.95 25.76
C THR A 422 4.41 29.52 24.51
N GLU A 423 3.98 28.48 23.79
CA GLU A 423 4.71 27.95 22.62
C GLU A 423 4.71 28.85 21.38
N LEU A 424 3.87 29.90 21.31
CA LEU A 424 3.69 30.72 20.11
C LEU A 424 4.70 31.87 19.89
N SER A 425 5.73 32.02 20.74
CA SER A 425 6.74 33.06 20.52
C SER A 425 7.83 32.72 19.49
N GLU A 426 7.89 31.49 18.97
CA GLU A 426 8.96 31.06 18.04
C GLU A 426 8.52 30.71 16.60
N SER A 427 7.23 30.67 16.27
CA SER A 427 6.77 30.30 14.91
C SER A 427 6.80 31.45 13.88
N GLY A 428 7.25 32.64 14.26
CA GLY A 428 7.40 33.81 13.39
C GLY A 428 8.74 33.94 12.65
N ALA A 429 9.68 33.01 12.83
CA ALA A 429 10.96 33.03 12.12
C ALA A 429 10.92 32.09 10.89
N PRO A 430 11.37 32.54 9.70
CA PRO A 430 11.47 31.66 8.55
C PRO A 430 12.41 30.50 8.89
N MET A 431 11.98 29.26 8.62
CA MET A 431 12.87 28.10 8.69
C MET A 431 14.13 28.39 7.89
N THR A 432 15.22 28.66 8.61
CA THR A 432 16.54 28.78 8.04
C THR A 432 16.88 27.44 7.40
N ARG A 433 17.06 27.45 6.08
CA ARG A 433 17.57 26.33 5.30
C ARG A 433 18.78 25.72 5.99
N PHE A 434 18.70 24.47 6.43
CA PHE A 434 19.88 23.62 6.55
C PHE A 434 20.32 23.22 5.14
N LEU A 435 21.05 24.13 4.49
CA LEU A 435 21.93 23.77 3.38
C LEU A 435 23.14 23.06 3.99
N PHE A 436 23.26 21.76 3.77
CA PHE A 436 24.54 21.09 3.86
C PHE A 436 25.46 21.69 2.79
N SER A 437 26.36 22.58 3.20
CA SER A 437 27.44 23.04 2.33
C SER A 437 28.43 21.91 2.11
N SER A 438 28.58 21.51 0.86
CA SER A 438 29.72 20.78 0.35
C SER A 438 30.85 21.77 0.05
N SER A 439 31.95 21.63 0.79
CA SER A 439 33.31 22.12 0.53
C SER A 439 34.15 21.49 1.65
N VAL A 440 35.17 20.66 1.42
CA VAL A 440 36.19 20.58 0.37
C VAL A 440 36.47 19.11 0.06
#